data_AF-A0A8J3AFH4-F1
#
_entry.id   AF-A0A8J3AFH4-F1
#
_cell.length_a   1.000
_cell.length_b   1.000
_cell.length_c   1.000
_cell.angle_alpha   90.00
_cell.angle_beta   90.00
_cell.angle_gamma   90.00
#
_symmetry.space_group_name_H-M   'P 1'
#
loop_
_entity.id
_entity.type
_entity.pdbx_description
1 polymer ?
#
loop_
_entity_poly.entity_id
_entity_poly.type
_entity_poly.pdbx_seq_one_letter_code
_entity_poly.pdbx_strand_id
1 'polypeptide(L)'
;MDIVIKEINQFFLTLKFNKVVINDKENFEYKGEYYMLTRDGNNYYLECALTLDEAKKNWHEDMEAYNAESPQEELIEYIKNDIMRFVVNTY
;
A
#
# COMPACT_ATOMS: atom_id res chain seq x y z
N MET A 1 7.16 -13.78 1.29
CA MET A 1 6.52 -12.48 0.96
C MET A 1 5.57 -12.73 -0.19
N ASP A 2 4.32 -12.32 -0.04
CA ASP A 2 3.26 -12.47 -1.04
C ASP A 2 3.64 -11.76 -2.36
N ILE A 3 3.28 -12.34 -3.51
CA ILE A 3 3.68 -11.81 -4.82
C ILE A 3 3.01 -10.47 -5.09
N VAL A 4 1.73 -10.30 -4.74
CA VAL A 4 1.00 -9.05 -4.94
C VAL A 4 1.63 -7.95 -4.11
N ILE A 5 1.87 -8.21 -2.81
CA ILE A 5 2.55 -7.26 -1.92
C ILE A 5 3.93 -6.90 -2.44
N LYS A 6 4.70 -7.89 -2.92
CA LYS A 6 6.03 -7.63 -3.49
C LYS A 6 5.99 -6.71 -4.70
N GLU A 7 5.07 -6.95 -5.63
CA GLU A 7 4.91 -6.14 -6.83
C GLU A 7 4.46 -4.71 -6.51
N ILE A 8 3.54 -4.55 -5.55
CA ILE A 8 3.08 -3.22 -5.11
C ILE A 8 4.18 -2.47 -4.33
N ASN A 9 4.94 -3.16 -3.47
CA ASN A 9 6.12 -2.58 -2.81
C ASN A 9 7.16 -2.09 -3.83
N GLN A 10 7.41 -2.86 -4.90
CA GLN A 10 8.28 -2.39 -5.99
C GLN A 10 7.68 -1.19 -6.71
N PHE A 11 6.36 -1.17 -6.96
CA PHE A 11 5.70 -0.07 -7.60
C PHE A 11 5.85 1.24 -6.82
N PHE A 12 5.64 1.24 -5.50
CA PHE A 12 5.92 2.42 -4.66
C PHE A 12 7.34 2.95 -4.84
N LEU A 13 8.34 2.07 -4.92
CA LEU A 13 9.73 2.46 -5.16
C LEU A 13 9.93 3.08 -6.55
N THR A 14 9.24 2.57 -7.59
CA THR A 14 9.29 3.19 -8.93
C THR A 14 8.71 4.60 -8.93
N LEU A 15 7.69 4.84 -8.11
CA LEU A 15 7.05 6.16 -7.89
C LEU A 15 7.86 7.08 -6.97
N LYS A 16 9.05 6.66 -6.53
CA LYS A 16 9.95 7.42 -5.64
C LYS A 16 9.39 7.64 -4.24
N PHE A 17 8.50 6.78 -3.76
CA PHE A 17 8.11 6.76 -2.36
C PHE A 17 9.33 6.35 -1.53
N ASN A 18 9.47 6.94 -0.35
CA ASN A 18 10.57 6.63 0.55
C ASN A 18 10.23 5.39 1.36
N LYS A 19 11.00 4.31 1.18
CA LYS A 19 10.81 3.09 1.98
C LYS A 19 11.34 3.32 3.39
N VAL A 20 10.48 3.11 4.38
CA VAL A 20 10.80 3.20 5.81
C VAL A 20 10.35 1.91 6.49
N VAL A 21 11.16 1.39 7.42
CA VAL A 21 10.76 0.24 8.24
C VAL A 21 10.27 0.76 9.59
N ILE A 22 9.02 0.46 9.93
CA ILE A 22 8.36 0.87 11.18
C ILE A 22 7.80 -0.39 11.83
N ASN A 23 8.16 -0.67 13.08
CA ASN A 23 7.73 -1.88 13.81
C ASN A 23 7.95 -3.17 13.00
N ASP A 24 9.13 -3.30 12.39
CA ASP A 24 9.52 -4.45 11.53
C ASP A 24 8.65 -4.65 10.27
N LYS A 25 7.82 -3.66 9.90
CA LYS A 25 7.01 -3.66 8.68
C LYS A 25 7.50 -2.61 7.68
N GLU A 26 7.52 -2.99 6.40
CA GLU A 26 7.79 -2.04 5.31
C GLU A 26 6.62 -1.07 5.16
N ASN A 27 6.91 0.22 5.24
CA ASN A 27 6.03 1.33 4.94
C ASN A 27 6.65 2.15 3.81
N PHE A 28 5.81 2.81 3.02
CA PHE A 28 6.22 3.66 1.91
C PHE A 28 5.71 5.07 2.19
N GLU A 29 6.62 5.96 2.54
CA GLU A 29 6.29 7.36 2.84
C GLU A 29 6.20 8.17 1.54
N TYR A 30 5.15 8.97 1.45
CA TYR A 30 4.97 9.95 0.38
C TYR A 30 4.17 11.14 0.88
N LYS A 31 4.76 12.34 0.74
CA LYS A 31 4.15 13.62 1.17
C LYS A 31 3.76 13.66 2.66
N GLY A 32 4.48 12.92 3.51
CA GLY A 32 4.25 12.87 4.95
C GLY A 32 3.28 11.78 5.42
N GLU A 33 2.63 11.08 4.49
CA GLU A 33 1.73 9.95 4.76
C GLU A 33 2.46 8.61 4.53
N TYR A 34 1.99 7.54 5.18
CA TYR A 34 2.67 6.24 5.24
C TYR A 34 1.75 5.13 4.74
N TYR A 35 2.11 4.55 3.60
CA TYR A 35 1.29 3.54 2.92
C TYR A 35 1.88 2.14 3.07
N MET A 36 1.01 1.14 3.11
CA MET A 36 1.39 -0.25 2.98
C MET A 36 0.25 -1.07 2.36
N LEU A 37 0.59 -2.20 1.74
CA LEU A 37 -0.38 -3.19 1.33
C LEU A 37 -0.31 -4.37 2.28
N THR A 38 -1.43 -4.70 2.92
CA THR A 38 -1.56 -5.88 3.78
C THR A 38 -2.47 -6.90 3.13
N ARG A 39 -2.46 -8.12 3.69
CA ARG A 39 -3.40 -9.18 3.35
C ARG A 39 -3.98 -9.71 4.63
N ASP A 40 -5.31 -9.73 4.72
CA ASP A 40 -6.04 -10.38 5.80
C ASP A 40 -7.16 -11.25 5.21
N GLY A 41 -7.16 -12.53 5.57
CA GLY A 41 -8.02 -13.55 4.98
C GLY A 41 -7.94 -13.57 3.44
N ASN A 42 -9.10 -13.34 2.81
CA ASN A 42 -9.30 -13.34 1.37
C ASN A 42 -9.26 -11.94 0.74
N ASN A 43 -8.73 -10.94 1.44
CA ASN A 43 -8.64 -9.58 0.92
C ASN A 43 -7.24 -9.00 1.08
N TYR A 44 -6.90 -8.08 0.18
CA TYR A 44 -5.80 -7.14 0.34
C TYR A 44 -6.34 -5.79 0.74
N TYR A 45 -5.61 -5.06 1.57
CA TYR A 45 -5.98 -3.72 2.01
C TYR A 45 -4.86 -2.77 1.68
N LEU A 46 -5.19 -1.71 0.93
CA LEU A 46 -4.30 -0.56 0.79
C LEU A 46 -4.55 0.33 2.01
N GLU A 47 -3.56 0.41 2.88
CA GLU A 47 -3.67 1.07 4.17
C GLU A 47 -2.83 2.36 4.20
N CYS A 48 -3.31 3.38 4.93
CA CYS A 48 -2.60 4.64 5.12
C CYS A 48 -2.63 5.11 6.58
N ALA A 49 -1.48 5.59 7.06
CA ALA A 49 -1.38 6.42 8.26
C ALA A 49 -0.98 7.84 7.85
N LEU A 50 -1.69 8.85 8.36
CA LEU A 50 -1.47 10.25 7.96
C LEU A 50 -0.23 10.87 8.61
N THR A 51 0.25 10.24 9.69
CA THR A 51 1.43 10.70 10.43
C THR A 51 2.35 9.55 10.83
N LEU A 52 3.62 9.89 11.11
CA LEU A 52 4.59 8.91 11.60
C LEU A 52 4.17 8.31 12.96
N ASP A 53 3.52 9.11 13.80
CA ASP A 53 3.10 8.66 15.13
C ASP A 53 1.92 7.69 15.05
N GLU A 54 1.00 7.87 14.10
CA GLU A 54 -0.03 6.88 13.78
C GLU A 54 0.59 5.60 13.22
N ALA A 55 1.51 5.71 12.26
CA ALA A 55 2.21 4.56 11.70
C ALA A 55 2.96 3.75 12.77
N LYS A 56 3.63 4.43 13.71
CA LYS A 56 4.30 3.79 14.87
C LYS A 56 3.34 3.11 15.83
N LYS A 57 2.09 3.56 15.92
CA LYS A 57 1.03 2.92 16.71
C LYS A 57 0.28 1.83 15.94
N ASN A 58 0.63 1.59 14.67
CA ASN A 58 -0.10 0.75 13.71
C ASN A 58 -1.56 1.22 13.54
N TRP A 59 -1.78 2.52 13.54
CA TRP A 59 -3.10 3.13 13.28
C TRP A 59 -3.19 3.52 11.82
N HIS A 60 -3.20 2.52 10.95
CA HIS A 60 -3.47 2.71 9.54
C HIS A 60 -4.97 2.50 9.29
N GLU A 61 -5.54 3.33 8.43
CA GLU A 61 -6.92 3.18 7.95
C GLU A 61 -6.93 2.51 6.58
N ASP A 62 -7.91 1.63 6.36
CA ASP A 62 -8.15 0.99 5.07
C ASP A 62 -8.64 2.05 4.08
N MET A 63 -7.88 2.31 3.02
CA MET A 63 -8.29 3.17 1.92
C MET A 63 -9.19 2.43 0.94
N GLU A 64 -8.83 1.19 0.62
CA GLU A 64 -9.56 0.32 -0.31
C GLU A 64 -9.26 -1.16 -0.02
N ALA A 65 -10.24 -2.02 -0.28
CA ALA A 65 -10.15 -3.46 -0.13
C ALA A 65 -10.26 -4.18 -1.48
N TYR A 66 -9.42 -5.17 -1.69
CA TYR A 66 -9.34 -5.91 -2.94
C TYR A 66 -9.52 -7.40 -2.71
N ASN A 67 -10.42 -8.04 -3.46
CA ASN A 67 -10.65 -9.47 -3.35
C ASN A 67 -9.43 -10.26 -3.86
N ALA A 68 -8.86 -11.12 -3.01
CA ALA A 68 -7.72 -11.96 -3.33
C ALA A 68 -8.05 -13.11 -4.30
N GLU A 69 -9.33 -13.40 -4.53
CA GLU A 69 -9.79 -14.38 -5.53
C GLU A 69 -9.76 -13.82 -6.97
N SER A 70 -9.57 -12.51 -7.13
CA SER A 70 -9.36 -11.91 -8.45
C SER A 70 -8.07 -12.44 -9.11
N PRO A 71 -8.01 -12.50 -10.46
CA PRO A 71 -6.78 -12.85 -11.16
C PRO A 71 -5.62 -11.96 -10.72
N GLN A 72 -4.47 -12.56 -10.42
CA GLN A 72 -3.34 -11.86 -9.81
C GLN A 72 -2.87 -10.63 -10.61
N GLU A 73 -2.82 -10.73 -11.94
CA GLU A 73 -2.37 -9.65 -12.81
C GLU A 73 -3.36 -8.47 -12.80
N GLU A 74 -4.66 -8.75 -12.89
CA GLU A 74 -5.71 -7.74 -12.81
C GLU A 74 -5.74 -7.06 -11.44
N LEU A 75 -5.60 -7.85 -10.38
CA LEU A 75 -5.53 -7.35 -9.00
C LEU A 75 -4.36 -6.37 -8.83
N ILE A 76 -3.17 -6.72 -9.31
CA ILE A 76 -2.00 -5.83 -9.26
C ILE A 76 -2.27 -4.54 -10.05
N GLU A 77 -2.87 -4.64 -11.23
CA GLU A 77 -3.19 -3.48 -12.05
C GLU A 77 -4.21 -2.55 -11.39
N TYR A 78 -5.27 -3.09 -10.78
CA TYR A 78 -6.26 -2.30 -10.05
C TYR A 78 -5.64 -1.52 -8.90
N ILE A 79 -4.84 -2.19 -8.06
CA ILE A 79 -4.17 -1.53 -6.93
C ILE A 79 -3.22 -0.43 -7.43
N LYS A 80 -2.45 -0.68 -8.51
CA LYS A 80 -1.56 0.33 -9.10
C LYS A 80 -2.35 1.55 -9.59
N ASN A 81 -3.46 1.34 -10.26
CA ASN A 81 -4.32 2.42 -10.76
C ASN A 81 -4.90 3.26 -9.62
N ASP A 82 -5.34 2.62 -8.54
CA ASP A 82 -5.88 3.31 -7.36
C ASP A 82 -4.82 4.11 -6.60
N ILE A 83 -3.59 3.59 -6.46
CA ILE A 83 -2.46 4.36 -5.93
C ILE A 83 -2.25 5.63 -6.77
N MET A 84 -2.23 5.50 -8.10
CA MET A 84 -2.06 6.66 -8.99
C MET A 84 -3.21 7.66 -8.89
N ARG A 85 -4.43 7.17 -8.68
CA ARG A 85 -5.63 7.99 -8.59
C ARG A 85 -5.77 8.69 -7.23
N PHE A 86 -5.65 7.97 -6.13
CA PHE A 86 -5.97 8.47 -4.79
C PHE A 86 -4.77 9.06 -4.06
N VAL A 87 -3.57 8.57 -4.34
CA VAL A 87 -2.36 8.98 -3.61
C VAL A 87 -1.55 9.99 -4.42
N VAL A 88 -1.27 9.67 -5.68
CA VAL A 88 -0.40 10.51 -6.52
C VAL A 88 -1.16 11.69 -7.14
N ASN A 89 -2.47 11.55 -7.40
CA ASN A 89 -3.34 12.51 -8.10
C ASN A 89 -2.84 12.83 -9.52
N THR A 90 -2.60 11.80 -10.33
CA THR A 90 -2.09 11.92 -11.70
C THR A 90 -3.17 11.92 -12.81
N TYR A 91 -4.45 12.12 -12.46
CA TYR A 91 -5.57 12.12 -13.40
C TYR A 91 -6.52 13.29 -13.18
#